data_AF-A2HWT2-F1
#
_entry.id   AF-A2HWT2-F1
#
_cell.length_a   1.000
_cell.length_b   1.000
_cell.length_c   1.000
_cell.angle_alpha   90.00
_cell.angle_beta   90.00
_cell.angle_gamma   90.00
#
_symmetry.space_group_name_H-M   'P 1'
#
loop_
_entity.id
_entity.type
_entity.pdbx_description
1 polymer ?
#
loop_
_entity_poly.entity_id
_entity_poly.type
_entity_poly.pdbx_seq_one_letter_code
_entity_poly.pdbx_strand_id
1 'polypeptide(L)'
;IFSPNNYANHLNIIPNNNRNTKSYLLLVKLVFDDYHVNEINRVELISNFLFYKEYGIKLNKSANFEQIKSLNLDIQTKNTIHRAITYNNIETFIAFTEREGFDKDQAFESDLYPHHYERYSLLELCCYHGAVDCFKLLRTKFNSEITRECLDLSFLGGNQEIMSECLKYQKPDRWCMENAIISHNIDFVTFLMNEYSIKINLRYCEKYNNLETFLVYFDQTNDIGKCFVYSAMFNIPSLCEYFLSNGANINEKNND
;
A
#
# COMPACT_ATOMS: atom_id res chain seq x y z
N ILE A 1 -20.24 12.59 13.15
CA ILE A 1 -19.42 13.67 12.55
C ILE A 1 -18.15 13.01 12.05
N PHE A 2 -17.97 12.89 10.74
CA PHE A 2 -16.75 12.34 10.15
C PHE A 2 -15.59 13.30 10.44
N SER A 3 -14.54 12.80 11.10
CA SER A 3 -13.36 13.62 11.38
C SER A 3 -12.53 13.79 10.12
N PRO A 4 -12.11 15.02 9.75
CA PRO A 4 -11.18 15.28 8.64
C PRO A 4 -9.89 14.44 8.71
N ASN A 5 -9.50 14.00 9.91
CA ASN A 5 -8.31 13.17 10.12
C ASN A 5 -8.38 11.79 9.45
N ASN A 6 -9.57 11.26 9.16
CA ASN A 6 -9.71 9.93 8.55
C ASN A 6 -9.33 9.94 7.06
N TYR A 7 -9.49 11.08 6.39
CA TYR A 7 -9.12 11.21 4.97
C TYR A 7 -7.62 11.24 4.75
N ALA A 8 -6.85 11.49 5.81
CA ALA A 8 -5.41 11.29 5.80
C ALA A 8 -5.04 9.83 5.48
N ASN A 9 -5.86 8.85 5.90
CA ASN A 9 -5.61 7.44 5.63
C ASN A 9 -5.67 7.13 4.12
N HIS A 10 -6.53 7.80 3.36
CA HIS A 10 -6.58 7.67 1.90
C HIS A 10 -5.33 8.24 1.21
N LEU A 11 -4.62 9.17 1.84
CA LEU A 11 -3.34 9.65 1.34
C LEU A 11 -2.18 8.75 1.76
N ASN A 12 -2.27 8.09 2.91
CA ASN A 12 -1.23 7.20 3.41
C ASN A 12 -1.16 5.87 2.63
N ILE A 13 -2.15 5.59 1.77
CA ILE A 13 -2.09 4.46 0.83
C ILE A 13 -1.21 4.75 -0.40
N ILE A 14 -0.93 6.03 -0.70
CA ILE A 14 -0.23 6.42 -1.94
C ILE A 14 1.10 5.68 -2.13
N PRO A 15 2.00 5.59 -1.13
CA PRO A 15 3.26 4.85 -1.30
C PRO A 15 3.04 3.37 -1.64
N ASN A 16 1.91 2.79 -1.25
CA ASN A 16 1.58 1.38 -1.49
C ASN A 16 0.80 1.14 -2.79
N ASN A 17 0.27 2.20 -3.41
CA ASN A 17 -0.41 2.15 -4.70
C ASN A 17 -0.22 3.46 -5.49
N ASN A 18 1.03 3.78 -5.81
CA ASN A 18 1.37 5.09 -6.36
C ASN A 18 0.91 5.27 -7.82
N ARG A 19 0.51 4.20 -8.51
CA ARG A 19 -0.12 4.24 -9.84
C ARG A 19 -1.41 5.07 -9.83
N ASN A 20 -2.18 5.00 -8.74
CA ASN A 20 -3.48 5.66 -8.61
C ASN A 20 -3.40 7.00 -7.85
N THR A 21 -2.20 7.55 -7.65
CA THR A 21 -1.96 8.79 -6.90
C THR A 21 -2.95 9.90 -7.25
N LYS A 22 -3.16 10.19 -8.54
CA LYS A 22 -4.07 11.27 -8.96
C LYS A 22 -5.50 11.09 -8.47
N SER A 23 -6.01 9.86 -8.50
CA SER A 23 -7.36 9.56 -8.00
C SER A 23 -7.45 9.78 -6.49
N TYR A 24 -6.43 9.34 -5.73
CA TYR A 24 -6.39 9.57 -4.28
C TYR A 24 -6.30 11.06 -3.92
N LEU A 25 -5.45 11.82 -4.61
CA LEU A 25 -5.35 13.26 -4.43
C LEU A 25 -6.68 13.97 -4.74
N LEU A 26 -7.36 13.58 -5.83
CA LEU A 26 -8.65 14.14 -6.21
C LEU A 26 -9.73 13.85 -5.16
N LEU A 27 -9.82 12.61 -4.67
CA LEU A 27 -10.78 12.23 -3.63
C LEU A 27 -10.60 13.07 -2.37
N VAL A 28 -9.37 13.25 -1.93
CA VAL A 28 -9.07 14.05 -0.74
C VAL A 28 -9.35 15.52 -0.99
N LYS A 29 -9.11 16.03 -2.21
CA LYS A 29 -9.44 17.41 -2.58
C LYS A 29 -10.95 17.69 -2.50
N LEU A 30 -11.78 16.80 -3.03
CA LEU A 30 -13.24 16.92 -2.97
C LEU A 30 -13.72 17.02 -1.52
N VAL A 31 -13.22 16.14 -0.66
CA VAL A 31 -13.56 16.16 0.77
C VAL A 31 -13.06 17.44 1.45
N PHE A 32 -11.82 17.85 1.17
CA PHE A 32 -11.22 19.03 1.76
C PHE A 32 -12.09 20.27 1.48
N ASP A 33 -12.61 20.39 0.27
CA ASP A 33 -13.49 21.47 -0.15
C ASP A 33 -14.88 21.37 0.48
N ASP A 34 -15.53 20.21 0.37
CA ASP A 34 -16.92 19.99 0.80
C ASP A 34 -17.10 20.16 2.31
N TYR A 35 -16.09 19.74 3.09
CA TYR A 35 -16.12 19.79 4.55
C TYR A 35 -15.37 21.00 5.14
N HIS A 36 -14.87 21.90 4.29
CA HIS A 36 -14.11 23.09 4.70
C HIS A 36 -12.99 22.75 5.69
N VAL A 37 -12.21 21.71 5.38
CA VAL A 37 -11.12 21.24 6.24
C VAL A 37 -10.01 22.29 6.26
N ASN A 38 -9.55 22.67 7.44
CA ASN A 38 -8.51 23.70 7.59
C ASN A 38 -7.08 23.14 7.66
N GLU A 39 -6.92 21.91 8.14
CA GLU A 39 -5.63 21.25 8.33
C GLU A 39 -5.81 19.73 8.51
N ILE A 40 -4.84 18.94 8.04
CA ILE A 40 -4.74 17.49 8.26
C ILE A 40 -3.34 17.16 8.77
N ASN A 41 -3.24 16.73 10.03
CA ASN A 41 -1.94 16.57 10.71
C ASN A 41 -1.32 15.17 10.60
N ARG A 42 -2.07 14.15 10.19
CA ARG A 42 -1.63 12.74 10.14
C ARG A 42 -1.44 12.20 8.72
N VAL A 43 -0.73 12.97 7.90
CA VAL A 43 -0.44 12.62 6.50
C VAL A 43 1.04 12.36 6.31
N GLU A 44 1.36 11.30 5.57
CA GLU A 44 2.73 10.99 5.14
C GLU A 44 3.35 12.19 4.40
N LEU A 45 4.65 12.41 4.63
CA LEU A 45 5.34 13.60 4.12
C LEU A 45 5.25 13.69 2.58
N ILE A 46 5.48 12.56 1.91
CA ILE A 46 5.39 12.46 0.46
C ILE A 46 3.97 12.75 -0.06
N SER A 47 2.94 12.22 0.60
CA SER A 47 1.55 12.44 0.18
C SER A 47 1.12 13.89 0.34
N ASN A 48 1.56 14.55 1.43
CA ASN A 48 1.34 15.98 1.62
C ASN A 48 2.04 16.81 0.54
N PHE A 49 3.28 16.46 0.20
CA PHE A 49 4.02 17.14 -0.86
C PHE A 49 3.37 16.96 -2.24
N LEU A 50 2.92 15.75 -2.57
CA LEU A 50 2.21 15.49 -3.83
C LEU A 50 0.92 16.30 -3.93
N PHE A 51 0.16 16.39 -2.83
CA PHE A 51 -1.05 17.20 -2.76
C PHE A 51 -0.75 18.70 -2.93
N TYR A 52 0.31 19.18 -2.28
CA TYR A 52 0.79 20.55 -2.45
C TYR A 52 1.24 20.84 -3.88
N LYS A 53 1.95 19.91 -4.52
CA LYS A 53 2.41 20.06 -5.91
C LYS A 53 1.24 20.13 -6.90
N GLU A 54 0.17 19.35 -6.67
CA GLU A 54 -0.99 19.30 -7.56
C GLU A 54 -1.95 20.50 -7.36
N TYR A 55 -2.21 20.90 -6.11
CA TYR A 55 -3.26 21.88 -5.79
C TYR A 55 -2.76 23.18 -5.13
N GLY A 56 -1.47 23.29 -4.80
CA GLY A 56 -0.91 24.43 -4.06
C GLY A 56 -1.32 24.49 -2.59
N ILE A 57 -1.95 23.44 -2.05
CA ILE A 57 -2.47 23.38 -0.68
C ILE A 57 -1.57 22.50 0.17
N LYS A 58 -1.09 23.03 1.29
CA LYS A 58 -0.29 22.28 2.26
C LYS A 58 -1.22 21.74 3.35
N LEU A 59 -1.42 20.42 3.37
CA LEU A 59 -2.37 19.77 4.27
C LEU A 59 -1.92 19.82 5.74
N ASN A 60 -0.68 19.39 6.00
CA ASN A 60 -0.01 19.60 7.28
C ASN A 60 0.93 20.80 7.16
N LYS A 61 0.61 21.92 7.83
CA LYS A 61 1.37 23.16 7.71
C LYS A 61 2.78 23.06 8.28
N SER A 62 2.99 22.18 9.26
CA SER A 62 4.29 21.93 9.89
C SER A 62 5.25 21.08 9.06
N ALA A 63 4.77 20.42 8.00
CA ALA A 63 5.59 19.50 7.21
C ALA A 63 6.79 20.20 6.54
N ASN A 64 7.99 19.65 6.68
CA ASN A 64 9.18 20.17 6.01
C ASN A 64 9.45 19.41 4.70
N PHE A 65 9.13 20.01 3.57
CA PHE A 65 9.36 19.41 2.25
C PHE A 65 10.83 19.39 1.82
N GLU A 66 11.73 20.10 2.49
CA GLU A 66 13.17 20.04 2.22
C GLU A 66 13.76 18.65 2.48
N GLN A 67 13.07 17.82 3.27
CA GLN A 67 13.45 16.43 3.52
C GLN A 67 13.19 15.50 2.32
N ILE A 68 12.32 15.91 1.38
CA ILE A 68 12.01 15.11 0.19
C ILE A 68 13.12 15.32 -0.83
N LYS A 69 13.84 14.26 -1.16
CA LYS A 69 14.89 14.33 -2.20
C LYS A 69 14.21 14.48 -3.56
N SER A 70 14.36 15.66 -4.17
CA SER A 70 13.74 16.04 -5.46
C SER A 70 14.06 15.10 -6.64
N LEU A 71 15.10 14.27 -6.53
CA LEU A 71 15.64 13.46 -7.62
C LEU A 71 14.69 12.39 -8.16
N ASN A 72 13.67 11.96 -7.39
CA ASN A 72 12.94 10.71 -7.66
C ASN A 72 11.42 10.86 -7.83
N LEU A 73 10.92 12.08 -8.04
CA LEU A 73 9.50 12.38 -8.23
C LEU A 73 9.08 12.36 -9.72
N ASP A 74 10.05 12.31 -10.63
CA ASP A 74 9.83 12.39 -12.08
C ASP A 74 9.58 11.02 -12.75
N ILE A 75 9.24 10.01 -11.94
CA ILE A 75 8.91 8.63 -12.37
C ILE A 75 7.80 8.62 -13.43
N GLN A 76 6.92 9.63 -13.43
CA GLN A 76 5.82 9.74 -14.39
C GLN A 76 6.22 10.30 -15.78
N THR A 77 7.47 10.72 -15.97
CA THR A 77 7.95 11.19 -17.29
C THR A 77 7.77 10.11 -18.36
N LYS A 78 7.39 10.55 -19.57
CA LYS A 78 6.89 9.66 -20.63
C LYS A 78 7.87 8.58 -21.12
N ASN A 79 9.16 8.64 -20.78
CA ASN A 79 10.20 7.77 -21.31
C ASN A 79 11.18 7.26 -20.24
N THR A 80 10.68 6.65 -19.16
CA THR A 80 11.52 5.98 -18.16
C THR A 80 11.26 4.48 -18.14
N ILE A 81 12.27 3.70 -17.77
CA ILE A 81 12.12 2.26 -17.52
C ILE A 81 11.08 2.01 -16.42
N HIS A 82 10.99 2.89 -15.43
CA HIS A 82 9.97 2.84 -14.38
C HIS A 82 8.56 2.94 -14.95
N ARG A 83 8.31 3.88 -15.87
CA ARG A 83 7.00 3.99 -16.52
C ARG A 83 6.67 2.71 -17.30
N ALA A 84 7.67 2.10 -17.96
CA ALA A 84 7.47 0.82 -18.62
C ALA A 84 7.03 -0.27 -17.64
N ILE A 85 7.64 -0.33 -16.44
CA ILE A 85 7.22 -1.24 -15.37
C ILE A 85 5.82 -0.89 -14.85
N THR A 86 5.54 0.37 -14.47
CA THR A 86 4.24 0.80 -13.90
C THR A 86 3.04 0.43 -14.76
N TYR A 87 3.22 0.42 -16.08
CA TYR A 87 2.16 0.07 -17.05
C TYR A 87 2.36 -1.28 -17.73
N ASN A 88 3.31 -2.11 -17.26
CA ASN A 88 3.67 -3.40 -17.86
C ASN A 88 3.90 -3.33 -19.39
N ASN A 89 4.53 -2.26 -19.86
CA ASN A 89 4.85 -2.05 -21.27
C ASN A 89 6.15 -2.78 -21.64
N ILE A 90 6.01 -4.05 -22.04
CA ILE A 90 7.14 -4.93 -22.35
C ILE A 90 7.99 -4.44 -23.53
N GLU A 91 7.39 -3.86 -24.57
CA GLU A 91 8.13 -3.36 -25.75
C GLU A 91 9.11 -2.25 -25.37
N THR A 92 8.63 -1.27 -24.60
CA THR A 92 9.47 -0.17 -24.10
C THR A 92 10.52 -0.70 -23.15
N PHE A 93 10.15 -1.64 -22.28
CA PHE A 93 11.08 -2.25 -21.33
C PHE A 93 12.21 -3.00 -22.05
N ILE A 94 11.91 -3.81 -23.07
CA ILE A 94 12.92 -4.49 -23.90
C ILE A 94 13.87 -3.47 -24.52
N ALA A 95 13.35 -2.40 -25.12
CA ALA A 95 14.15 -1.35 -25.73
C ALA A 95 15.08 -0.62 -24.74
N PHE A 96 14.76 -0.60 -23.44
CA PHE A 96 15.70 -0.14 -22.40
C PHE A 96 16.78 -1.18 -22.09
N THR A 97 16.39 -2.46 -21.97
CA THR A 97 17.31 -3.56 -21.63
C THR A 97 18.34 -3.85 -22.72
N GLU A 98 18.11 -3.40 -23.95
CA GLU A 98 19.00 -3.60 -25.10
C GLU A 98 19.97 -2.44 -25.34
N ARG A 99 19.87 -1.36 -24.55
CA ARG A 99 20.79 -0.23 -24.67
C ARG A 99 22.18 -0.61 -24.21
N GLU A 100 23.19 -0.10 -24.90
CA GLU A 100 24.58 -0.20 -24.46
C GLU A 100 24.72 0.44 -23.07
N GLY A 101 25.36 -0.28 -22.14
CA GLY A 101 25.52 0.16 -20.75
C GLY A 101 24.30 -0.04 -19.85
N PHE A 102 23.28 -0.80 -20.27
CA PHE A 102 22.17 -1.16 -19.38
C PHE A 102 22.68 -1.97 -18.17
N ASP A 103 22.46 -1.41 -16.98
CA ASP A 103 22.73 -2.08 -15.71
C ASP A 103 21.48 -2.85 -15.26
N LYS A 104 21.56 -4.18 -15.30
CA LYS A 104 20.47 -5.07 -14.86
C LYS A 104 20.26 -5.08 -13.35
N ASP A 105 21.29 -4.71 -12.59
CA ASP A 105 21.31 -4.72 -11.12
C ASP A 105 21.06 -3.31 -10.56
N GLN A 106 20.64 -2.38 -11.42
CA GLN A 106 20.26 -1.03 -11.02
C GLN A 106 19.14 -1.07 -9.98
N ALA A 107 19.27 -0.22 -8.96
CA ALA A 107 18.32 -0.10 -7.89
C ALA A 107 17.90 1.36 -7.70
N PHE A 108 16.64 1.56 -7.30
CA PHE A 108 16.00 2.86 -7.25
C PHE A 108 15.53 3.18 -5.84
N GLU A 109 15.95 4.33 -5.32
CA GLU A 109 15.50 4.89 -4.04
C GLU A 109 14.42 5.93 -4.37
N SER A 110 13.26 5.88 -3.72
CA SER A 110 12.26 6.95 -3.86
C SER A 110 11.27 6.96 -2.71
N ASP A 111 10.93 8.18 -2.30
CA ASP A 111 9.88 8.44 -1.31
C ASP A 111 8.48 8.04 -1.82
N LEU A 112 8.33 7.70 -3.11
CA LEU A 112 7.06 7.25 -3.71
C LEU A 112 6.72 5.78 -3.47
N TYR A 113 7.66 4.98 -2.94
CA TYR A 113 7.45 3.57 -2.62
C TYR A 113 7.36 3.38 -1.10
N PRO A 114 6.86 2.21 -0.64
CA PRO A 114 6.93 1.87 0.78
C PRO A 114 8.39 1.88 1.25
N HIS A 115 8.63 2.04 2.56
CA HIS A 115 9.98 1.98 3.14
C HIS A 115 11.04 2.81 2.38
N HIS A 116 10.80 4.12 2.26
CA HIS A 116 11.56 5.09 1.43
C HIS A 116 13.09 5.18 1.64
N TYR A 117 13.65 4.48 2.63
CA TYR A 117 15.09 4.32 2.83
C TYR A 117 15.69 3.15 2.06
N GLU A 118 14.86 2.28 1.49
CA GLU A 118 15.27 1.09 0.75
C GLU A 118 15.42 1.39 -0.75
N ARG A 119 16.30 0.61 -1.39
CA ARG A 119 16.53 0.64 -2.83
C ARG A 119 15.85 -0.56 -3.44
N TYR A 120 14.99 -0.32 -4.43
CA TYR A 120 14.27 -1.37 -5.14
C TYR A 120 14.94 -1.72 -6.46
N SER A 121 15.22 -3.00 -6.66
CA SER A 121 15.62 -3.56 -7.95
C SER A 121 14.48 -3.46 -8.98
N LEU A 122 14.83 -3.62 -10.27
CA LEU A 122 13.80 -3.67 -11.33
C LEU A 122 12.78 -4.81 -11.12
N LEU A 123 13.21 -5.94 -10.54
CA LEU A 123 12.32 -7.08 -10.30
C LEU A 123 11.34 -6.80 -9.16
N GLU A 124 11.81 -6.19 -8.07
CA GLU A 124 10.96 -5.76 -6.94
C GLU A 124 9.94 -4.70 -7.40
N LEU A 125 10.36 -3.77 -8.24
CA LEU A 125 9.44 -2.81 -8.86
C LEU A 125 8.38 -3.50 -9.73
N CYS A 126 8.75 -4.56 -10.48
CA CYS A 126 7.76 -5.34 -11.21
C CYS A 126 6.77 -6.03 -10.27
N CYS A 127 7.21 -6.52 -9.12
CA CYS A 127 6.34 -7.11 -8.11
C CYS A 127 5.37 -6.09 -7.53
N TYR A 128 5.87 -4.91 -7.12
CA TYR A 128 5.06 -3.81 -6.60
C TYR A 128 4.00 -3.33 -7.61
N HIS A 129 4.35 -3.21 -8.89
CA HIS A 129 3.42 -2.71 -9.93
C HIS A 129 2.56 -3.80 -10.57
N GLY A 130 2.79 -5.09 -10.26
CA GLY A 130 2.12 -6.20 -10.92
C GLY A 130 2.51 -6.37 -12.40
N ALA A 131 3.72 -5.96 -12.78
CA ALA A 131 4.22 -5.91 -14.15
C ALA A 131 4.74 -7.27 -14.63
N VAL A 132 3.83 -8.20 -14.88
CA VAL A 132 4.15 -9.62 -15.11
C VAL A 132 5.04 -9.88 -16.33
N ASP A 133 4.90 -9.11 -17.40
CA ASP A 133 5.70 -9.33 -18.61
C ASP A 133 7.13 -8.85 -18.41
N CYS A 134 7.30 -7.68 -17.79
CA CYS A 134 8.61 -7.16 -17.40
C CYS A 134 9.30 -8.10 -16.39
N PHE A 135 8.55 -8.60 -15.40
CA PHE A 135 9.02 -9.59 -14.42
C PHE A 135 9.53 -10.87 -15.11
N LYS A 136 8.75 -11.44 -16.03
CA LYS A 136 9.13 -12.63 -16.81
C LYS A 136 10.39 -12.39 -17.63
N LEU A 137 10.54 -11.23 -18.27
CA LEU A 137 11.75 -10.90 -19.00
C LEU A 137 12.97 -10.87 -18.09
N LEU A 138 12.87 -10.21 -16.92
CA LEU A 138 13.97 -10.15 -15.95
C LEU A 138 14.38 -11.55 -15.46
N ARG A 139 13.40 -12.40 -15.12
CA ARG A 139 13.66 -13.78 -14.70
C ARG A 139 14.30 -14.63 -15.80
N THR A 140 13.81 -14.52 -17.03
CA THR A 140 14.27 -15.38 -18.13
C THR A 140 15.58 -14.93 -18.77
N LYS A 141 15.74 -13.61 -19.02
CA LYS A 141 16.91 -13.05 -19.72
C LYS A 141 18.09 -12.81 -18.78
N PHE A 142 17.82 -12.35 -17.55
CA PHE A 142 18.86 -11.91 -16.61
C PHE A 142 19.03 -12.82 -15.39
N ASN A 143 18.15 -13.80 -15.22
CA ASN A 143 18.09 -14.67 -14.04
C ASN A 143 18.03 -13.86 -12.72
N SER A 144 17.34 -12.70 -12.76
CA SER A 144 17.22 -11.80 -11.60
C SER A 144 16.66 -12.54 -10.39
N GLU A 145 17.36 -12.50 -9.26
CA GLU A 145 16.98 -13.26 -8.06
C GLU A 145 15.63 -12.83 -7.47
N ILE A 146 14.82 -13.80 -7.04
CA ILE A 146 13.58 -13.52 -6.31
C ILE A 146 13.92 -13.36 -4.83
N THR A 147 13.91 -12.11 -4.36
CA THR A 147 14.14 -11.73 -2.97
C THR A 147 12.89 -11.91 -2.11
N ARG A 148 13.02 -11.78 -0.79
CA ARG A 148 11.87 -11.74 0.13
C ARG A 148 10.98 -10.54 -0.18
N GLU A 149 11.59 -9.41 -0.48
CA GLU A 149 10.94 -8.16 -0.85
C GLU A 149 10.11 -8.33 -2.14
N CYS A 150 10.56 -9.13 -3.12
CA CYS A 150 9.74 -9.51 -4.27
C CYS A 150 8.43 -10.20 -3.85
N LEU A 151 8.49 -11.13 -2.89
CA LEU A 151 7.28 -11.80 -2.39
C LEU A 151 6.38 -10.81 -1.67
N ASP A 152 6.91 -10.02 -0.74
CA ASP A 152 6.15 -9.04 0.03
C ASP A 152 5.44 -8.03 -0.90
N LEU A 153 6.17 -7.46 -1.87
CA LEU A 153 5.63 -6.50 -2.83
C LEU A 153 4.63 -7.12 -3.81
N SER A 154 4.73 -8.43 -4.10
CA SER A 154 3.77 -9.10 -4.98
C SER A 154 2.34 -9.10 -4.43
N PHE A 155 2.19 -9.09 -3.10
CA PHE A 155 0.89 -8.95 -2.44
C PHE A 155 0.30 -7.54 -2.61
N LEU A 156 1.15 -6.49 -2.62
CA LEU A 156 0.70 -5.12 -2.95
C LEU A 156 0.31 -5.00 -4.43
N GLY A 157 1.13 -5.54 -5.33
CA GLY A 157 0.91 -5.45 -6.77
C GLY A 157 -0.31 -6.23 -7.27
N GLY A 158 -0.81 -7.19 -6.48
CA GLY A 158 -2.07 -7.88 -6.79
C GLY A 158 -2.01 -8.87 -7.94
N ASN A 159 -0.83 -9.12 -8.53
CA ASN A 159 -0.67 -10.03 -9.65
C ASN A 159 -0.42 -11.47 -9.17
N GLN A 160 -1.43 -12.32 -9.32
CA GLN A 160 -1.38 -13.72 -8.86
C GLN A 160 -0.26 -14.55 -9.49
N GLU A 161 0.12 -14.27 -10.74
CA GLU A 161 1.17 -15.02 -11.42
C GLU A 161 2.55 -14.68 -10.83
N ILE A 162 2.83 -13.39 -10.61
CA ILE A 162 4.06 -12.96 -9.93
C ILE A 162 4.12 -13.55 -8.52
N MET A 163 3.05 -13.38 -7.73
CA MET A 163 2.98 -13.90 -6.36
C MET A 163 3.22 -15.42 -6.34
N SER A 164 2.57 -16.18 -7.24
CA SER A 164 2.73 -17.64 -7.32
C SER A 164 4.15 -18.05 -7.71
N GLU A 165 4.84 -17.27 -8.55
CA GLU A 165 6.24 -17.51 -8.86
C GLU A 165 7.14 -17.21 -7.65
N CYS A 166 6.91 -16.09 -6.95
CA CYS A 166 7.68 -15.73 -5.76
C CYS A 166 7.58 -16.78 -4.64
N LEU A 167 6.38 -17.35 -4.43
CA LEU A 167 6.11 -18.40 -3.43
C LEU A 167 6.89 -19.70 -3.65
N LYS A 168 7.43 -19.94 -4.86
CA LYS A 168 8.28 -21.11 -5.12
C LYS A 168 9.67 -21.00 -4.47
N TYR A 169 10.10 -19.78 -4.15
CA TYR A 169 11.44 -19.49 -3.64
C TYR A 169 11.42 -18.94 -2.21
N GLN A 170 10.34 -18.22 -1.85
CA GLN A 170 10.22 -17.51 -0.58
C GLN A 170 9.01 -17.99 0.21
N LYS A 171 9.03 -17.78 1.54
CA LYS A 171 7.92 -18.11 2.44
C LYS A 171 7.22 -16.84 2.90
N PRO A 172 5.88 -16.79 2.87
CA PRO A 172 5.12 -15.67 3.40
C PRO A 172 5.35 -15.46 4.90
N ASP A 173 5.21 -14.20 5.31
CA ASP A 173 5.27 -13.80 6.71
C ASP A 173 4.26 -12.68 7.02
N ARG A 174 4.43 -12.02 8.18
CA ARG A 174 3.54 -10.94 8.61
C ARG A 174 3.52 -9.72 7.67
N TRP A 175 4.59 -9.46 6.93
CA TRP A 175 4.68 -8.37 5.96
C TRP A 175 3.85 -8.66 4.72
N CYS A 176 3.85 -9.91 4.24
CA CYS A 176 2.90 -10.37 3.22
C CYS A 176 1.44 -10.12 3.65
N MET A 177 1.09 -10.42 4.91
CA MET A 177 -0.25 -10.18 5.45
C MET A 177 -0.57 -8.68 5.55
N GLU A 178 0.36 -7.87 6.04
CA GLU A 178 0.20 -6.41 6.06
C GLU A 178 -0.05 -5.88 4.64
N ASN A 179 0.73 -6.32 3.66
CA ASN A 179 0.58 -5.92 2.26
C ASN A 179 -0.75 -6.38 1.64
N ALA A 180 -1.22 -7.60 1.94
CA ALA A 180 -2.54 -8.07 1.50
C ALA A 180 -3.69 -7.25 2.10
N ILE A 181 -3.55 -6.81 3.35
CA ILE A 181 -4.52 -5.90 4.00
C ILE A 181 -4.48 -4.53 3.32
N ILE A 182 -3.29 -3.98 3.06
CA ILE A 182 -3.11 -2.69 2.39
C ILE A 182 -3.70 -2.70 0.97
N SER A 183 -3.54 -3.79 0.24
CA SER A 183 -4.03 -3.93 -1.14
C SER A 183 -5.55 -4.11 -1.22
N HIS A 184 -6.24 -4.23 -0.08
CA HIS A 184 -7.67 -4.58 -0.02
C HIS A 184 -8.01 -5.84 -0.83
N ASN A 185 -7.12 -6.83 -0.82
CA ASN A 185 -7.34 -8.10 -1.54
C ASN A 185 -7.68 -9.20 -0.55
N ILE A 186 -8.98 -9.46 -0.38
CA ILE A 186 -9.47 -10.42 0.61
C ILE A 186 -9.10 -11.86 0.27
N ASP A 187 -8.96 -12.20 -1.01
CA ASP A 187 -8.50 -13.52 -1.44
C ASP A 187 -7.07 -13.78 -0.95
N PHE A 188 -6.21 -12.75 -1.00
CA PHE A 188 -4.84 -12.85 -0.48
C PHE A 188 -4.79 -12.96 1.05
N VAL A 189 -5.61 -12.18 1.75
CA VAL A 189 -5.71 -12.25 3.21
C VAL A 189 -6.16 -13.65 3.64
N THR A 190 -7.23 -14.17 3.05
CA THR A 190 -7.77 -15.48 3.38
C THR A 190 -6.81 -16.61 2.99
N PHE A 191 -6.13 -16.49 1.84
CA PHE A 191 -5.05 -17.39 1.45
C PHE A 191 -3.93 -17.45 2.49
N LEU A 192 -3.38 -16.31 2.91
CA LEU A 192 -2.30 -16.25 3.90
C LEU A 192 -2.73 -16.78 5.27
N MET A 193 -3.97 -16.50 5.66
CA MET A 193 -4.54 -16.97 6.91
C MET A 193 -4.74 -18.50 6.90
N ASN A 194 -5.34 -19.04 5.83
CA ASN A 194 -5.73 -20.45 5.78
C ASN A 194 -4.54 -21.36 5.45
N GLU A 195 -3.73 -21.00 4.45
CA GLU A 195 -2.65 -21.86 3.96
C GLU A 195 -1.36 -21.72 4.79
N TYR A 196 -1.14 -20.54 5.40
CA TYR A 196 0.08 -20.25 6.16
C TYR A 196 -0.16 -19.95 7.64
N SER A 197 -1.41 -19.95 8.12
CA SER A 197 -1.76 -19.64 9.52
C SER A 197 -1.26 -18.27 9.99
N ILE A 198 -1.11 -17.31 9.07
CA ILE A 198 -0.65 -15.96 9.40
C ILE A 198 -1.83 -15.17 9.95
N LYS A 199 -1.67 -14.63 11.16
CA LYS A 199 -2.76 -13.94 11.86
C LYS A 199 -2.99 -12.55 11.29
N ILE A 200 -4.26 -12.17 11.16
CA ILE A 200 -4.68 -10.81 10.86
C ILE A 200 -4.40 -9.92 12.08
N ASN A 201 -3.78 -8.76 11.86
CA ASN A 201 -3.59 -7.74 12.88
C ASN A 201 -4.58 -6.60 12.65
N LEU A 202 -5.53 -6.44 13.58
CA LEU A 202 -6.60 -5.44 13.49
C LEU A 202 -6.11 -3.99 13.42
N ARG A 203 -4.89 -3.70 13.91
CA ARG A 203 -4.27 -2.37 13.77
C ARG A 203 -4.07 -2.00 12.30
N TYR A 204 -3.74 -2.97 11.44
CA TYR A 204 -3.60 -2.71 10.00
C TYR A 204 -4.95 -2.56 9.31
N CYS A 205 -5.98 -3.32 9.73
CA CYS A 205 -7.33 -3.14 9.21
C CYS A 205 -7.84 -1.72 9.45
N GLU A 206 -7.60 -1.16 10.64
CA GLU A 206 -7.92 0.22 10.98
C GLU A 206 -7.10 1.22 10.17
N LYS A 207 -5.77 1.10 10.22
CA LYS A 207 -4.84 2.04 9.57
C LYS A 207 -5.14 2.23 8.09
N TYR A 208 -5.53 1.15 7.41
CA TYR A 208 -5.86 1.14 5.99
C TYR A 208 -7.37 1.12 5.71
N ASN A 209 -8.22 1.26 6.74
CA ASN A 209 -9.67 1.26 6.64
C ASN A 209 -10.24 0.04 5.88
N ASN A 210 -9.62 -1.12 6.05
CA ASN A 210 -10.02 -2.40 5.45
C ASN A 210 -11.03 -3.11 6.35
N LEU A 211 -12.28 -2.65 6.28
CA LEU A 211 -13.40 -3.20 7.05
C LEU A 211 -13.70 -4.66 6.69
N GLU A 212 -13.52 -5.07 5.44
CA GLU A 212 -13.76 -6.44 4.99
C GLU A 212 -12.83 -7.43 5.71
N THR A 213 -11.54 -7.12 5.79
CA THR A 213 -10.58 -7.97 6.52
C THR A 213 -10.85 -7.98 8.03
N PHE A 214 -11.29 -6.86 8.59
CA PHE A 214 -11.75 -6.81 9.98
C PHE A 214 -12.93 -7.77 10.22
N LEU A 215 -13.90 -7.83 9.29
CA LEU A 215 -15.04 -8.74 9.40
C LEU A 215 -14.63 -10.21 9.22
N VAL A 216 -13.65 -10.51 8.36
CA VAL A 216 -13.06 -11.86 8.28
C VAL A 216 -12.38 -12.25 9.58
N TYR A 217 -11.62 -11.36 10.22
CA TYR A 217 -11.07 -11.63 11.55
C TYR A 217 -12.18 -11.97 12.56
N PHE A 218 -13.27 -11.20 12.56
CA PHE A 218 -14.38 -11.42 13.46
C PHE A 218 -15.05 -12.77 13.22
N ASP A 219 -15.36 -13.11 11.96
CA ASP A 219 -15.96 -14.39 11.57
C ASP A 219 -15.13 -15.59 12.06
N GLN A 220 -13.81 -15.50 11.96
CA GLN A 220 -12.91 -16.60 12.31
C GLN A 220 -12.65 -16.73 13.81
N THR A 221 -12.68 -15.64 14.57
CA THR A 221 -12.29 -15.64 15.99
C THR A 221 -13.47 -15.52 16.94
N ASN A 222 -14.57 -14.93 16.47
CA ASN A 222 -15.70 -14.49 17.27
C ASN A 222 -15.27 -13.65 18.50
N ASP A 223 -14.15 -12.94 18.40
CA ASP A 223 -13.58 -12.12 19.48
C ASP A 223 -14.31 -10.76 19.57
N ILE A 224 -15.54 -10.82 20.11
CA ILE A 224 -16.44 -9.68 20.23
C ILE A 224 -15.79 -8.52 20.99
N GLY A 225 -15.04 -8.81 22.06
CA GLY A 225 -14.40 -7.78 22.89
C GLY A 225 -13.35 -7.00 22.13
N LYS A 226 -12.43 -7.70 21.46
CA LYS A 226 -11.40 -7.04 20.65
C LYS A 226 -12.01 -6.32 19.44
N CYS A 227 -12.96 -6.95 18.75
CA CYS A 227 -13.67 -6.33 17.64
C CYS A 227 -14.41 -5.07 18.05
N PHE A 228 -15.04 -5.04 19.23
CA PHE A 228 -15.68 -3.84 19.77
C PHE A 228 -14.68 -2.69 19.93
N VAL A 229 -13.52 -2.94 20.56
CA VAL A 229 -12.49 -1.90 20.78
C VAL A 229 -11.99 -1.33 19.44
N TYR A 230 -11.68 -2.19 18.47
CA TYR A 230 -11.20 -1.73 17.16
C TYR A 230 -12.32 -1.14 16.27
N SER A 231 -13.58 -1.53 16.46
CA SER A 231 -14.72 -0.98 15.71
C SER A 231 -14.88 0.53 15.88
N ALA A 232 -14.58 1.05 17.08
CA ALA A 232 -14.61 2.47 17.39
C ALA A 232 -13.65 3.28 16.50
N MET A 233 -12.55 2.67 16.07
CA MET A 233 -11.54 3.35 15.26
C MET A 233 -11.96 3.53 13.80
N PHE A 234 -12.87 2.69 13.29
CA PHE A 234 -13.47 2.86 11.96
C PHE A 234 -14.40 4.09 11.88
N ASN A 235 -14.79 4.67 13.02
CA ASN A 235 -15.75 5.79 13.09
C ASN A 235 -17.10 5.48 12.42
N ILE A 236 -17.54 4.22 12.49
CA ILE A 236 -18.85 3.76 12.03
C ILE A 236 -19.69 3.44 13.28
N PRO A 237 -20.57 4.34 13.75
CA PRO A 237 -21.32 4.14 14.99
C PRO A 237 -22.14 2.84 14.99
N SER A 238 -22.78 2.52 13.87
CA SER A 238 -23.56 1.28 13.72
C SER A 238 -22.71 0.00 13.87
N LEU A 239 -21.41 0.06 13.57
CA LEU A 239 -20.50 -1.08 13.79
C LEU A 239 -20.24 -1.28 15.29
N CYS A 240 -20.08 -0.19 16.04
CA CYS A 240 -19.93 -0.25 17.50
C CYS A 240 -21.22 -0.74 18.17
N GLU A 241 -22.38 -0.21 17.73
CA GLU A 241 -23.71 -0.62 18.20
C GLU A 241 -23.96 -2.11 17.93
N TYR A 242 -23.52 -2.62 16.77
CA TYR A 242 -23.57 -4.04 16.46
C TYR A 242 -22.83 -4.86 17.51
N PHE A 243 -21.57 -4.56 17.82
CA PHE A 243 -20.83 -5.35 18.81
C PHE A 243 -21.39 -5.20 20.23
N LEU A 244 -21.88 -4.02 20.62
CA LEU A 244 -22.56 -3.81 21.91
C LEU A 244 -23.84 -4.65 22.03
N SER A 245 -24.67 -4.67 20.99
CA SER A 245 -25.89 -5.47 20.96
C SER A 245 -25.62 -6.98 20.96
N ASN A 246 -24.42 -7.39 20.53
CA ASN A 246 -23.93 -8.77 20.58
C ASN A 246 -23.14 -9.10 21.87
N GLY A 247 -23.23 -8.26 22.90
CA GLY A 247 -22.70 -8.60 24.23
C GLY A 247 -21.28 -8.14 24.51
N ALA A 248 -20.72 -7.23 23.70
CA ALA A 248 -19.46 -6.58 24.05
C ALA A 248 -19.59 -5.79 25.37
N ASN A 249 -18.58 -5.89 26.23
CA ASN A 249 -18.52 -5.09 27.45
C ASN A 249 -18.07 -3.66 27.11
N ILE A 250 -18.86 -2.67 27.51
CA ILE A 250 -18.57 -1.25 27.27
C ILE A 250 -17.23 -0.79 27.89
N ASN A 251 -16.75 -1.51 28.91
CA ASN A 251 -15.48 -1.23 29.59
C ASN A 251 -14.31 -2.05 29.03
N GLU A 252 -14.48 -2.75 27.90
CA GLU A 252 -13.38 -3.45 27.23
C GLU A 252 -12.22 -2.50 26.93
N LYS A 253 -11.00 -3.01 27.07
CA LYS A 253 -9.78 -2.27 26.81
C LYS A 253 -8.85 -3.09 25.93
N ASN A 254 -8.11 -2.40 25.09
CA ASN A 254 -7.03 -3.04 24.36
C ASN A 254 -5.91 -3.42 25.33
N ASN A 255 -5.49 -4.69 25.31
CA ASN A 255 -4.36 -5.18 26.10
C ASN A 255 -3.09 -5.39 25.25
N ASP A 256 -3.15 -5.08 23.95
CA ASP A 256 -2.04 -5.15 22.98
C ASP A 256 -1.28 -3.82 22.86
#